data_AF-A0A5C7JMP0-F1
#
_entry.id   AF-A0A5C7JMP0-F1
#
_cell.length_a   1.000
_cell.length_b   1.000
_cell.length_c   1.000
_cell.angle_alpha   90.00
_cell.angle_beta   90.00
_cell.angle_gamma   90.00
#
_symmetry.space_group_name_H-M   'P 1'
#
loop_
_entity.id
_entity.type
_entity.pdbx_description
1 polymer ?
#
loop_
_entity_poly.entity_id
_entity_poly.type
_entity_poly.pdbx_seq_one_letter_code
_entity_poly.pdbx_strand_id
1 'polypeptide(L)'
;MKGKDLFESILNEQNILLRISDEQIFSRYICKVQNSLSSPFRVDKKNSCGFYKNNKGRYILHDFSTGQSWGAIYAVMEKTKMSYAEVLKMINKDFELRLDTLNPVNKVRELQIEETKPVNNISYSIKPYEKKEIEYWEQYGITSNTLLKYGVYCVQSVQFANSS
;
A
#
# COMPACT_ATOMS: atom_id res chain seq x y z
N MET A 1 14.66 -3.79 40.25
CA MET A 1 13.69 -3.68 39.13
C MET A 1 14.47 -3.32 37.88
N LYS A 2 14.48 -4.18 36.85
CA LYS A 2 15.28 -4.00 35.62
C LYS A 2 14.56 -3.03 34.69
N GLY A 3 15.27 -2.01 34.19
CA GLY A 3 14.78 -0.99 33.24
C GLY A 3 14.38 -1.58 31.90
N LYS A 4 13.24 -2.26 31.87
CA LYS A 4 12.58 -2.82 30.68
C LYS A 4 11.92 -1.75 29.79
N ASP A 5 11.91 -0.48 30.22
CA ASP A 5 11.06 0.57 29.64
C ASP A 5 11.82 1.83 29.21
N LEU A 6 13.03 1.73 28.67
CA LEU A 6 13.66 2.88 28.02
C LEU A 6 13.38 2.89 26.50
N PHE A 7 12.08 2.93 26.15
CA PHE A 7 11.52 3.04 24.81
C PHE A 7 11.88 1.88 23.86
N GLU A 8 10.92 1.39 23.08
CA GLU A 8 11.16 0.44 21.99
C GLU A 8 12.43 0.83 21.21
N SER A 9 13.32 -0.12 20.90
CA SER A 9 14.63 0.19 20.30
C SER A 9 14.50 1.25 19.19
N ILE A 10 15.32 2.30 19.24
CA ILE A 10 15.35 3.37 18.22
C ILE A 10 15.44 2.77 16.81
N LEU A 11 16.11 1.62 16.68
CA LEU A 11 16.03 0.76 15.52
C LEU A 11 14.71 -0.03 15.51
N ASN A 12 13.72 0.48 14.78
CA ASN A 12 12.47 -0.21 14.46
C ASN A 12 12.01 0.19 13.05
N GLU A 13 11.05 -0.55 12.49
CA GLU A 13 10.55 -0.30 11.13
C GLU A 13 9.99 1.12 10.96
N GLN A 14 9.27 1.67 11.94
CA GLN A 14 8.70 3.02 11.83
C GLN A 14 9.82 4.07 11.66
N ASN A 15 10.87 3.98 12.49
CA ASN A 15 12.00 4.91 12.44
C ASN A 15 12.84 4.78 11.15
N ILE A 16 12.94 3.58 10.58
CA ILE A 16 13.52 3.37 9.25
C ILE A 16 12.66 4.07 8.20
N LEU A 17 11.35 3.83 8.22
CA LEU A 17 10.41 4.34 7.21
C LEU A 17 10.13 5.83 7.31
N LEU A 18 10.51 6.47 8.41
CA LEU A 18 10.58 7.93 8.52
C LEU A 18 11.77 8.51 7.75
N ARG A 19 12.79 7.72 7.41
CA ARG A 19 14.02 8.19 6.74
C ARG A 19 14.12 7.73 5.30
N ILE A 20 13.60 6.55 4.99
CA ILE A 20 13.61 5.97 3.64
C ILE A 20 12.24 5.41 3.27
N SER A 21 11.92 5.37 1.97
CA SER A 21 10.65 4.85 1.47
C SER A 21 10.67 3.33 1.29
N ASP A 22 9.49 2.71 1.23
CA ASP A 22 9.35 1.30 0.84
C ASP A 22 10.02 1.05 -0.53
N GLU A 23 9.84 1.97 -1.48
CA GLU A 23 10.42 1.89 -2.82
C GLU A 23 11.95 1.87 -2.82
N GLN A 24 12.60 2.66 -1.94
CA GLN A 24 14.05 2.62 -1.77
C GLN A 24 14.50 1.25 -1.25
N ILE A 25 13.79 0.69 -0.27
CA ILE A 25 14.09 -0.64 0.28
C ILE A 25 13.88 -1.72 -0.80
N PHE A 26 12.74 -1.71 -1.50
CA PHE A 26 12.48 -2.66 -2.59
C PHE A 26 13.53 -2.56 -3.68
N SER A 27 13.86 -1.35 -4.14
CA SER A 27 14.84 -1.13 -5.20
C SER A 27 16.24 -1.61 -4.81
N ARG A 28 16.61 -1.49 -3.54
CA ARG A 28 17.92 -1.92 -3.02
C ARG A 28 18.05 -3.42 -2.91
N TYR A 29 17.01 -4.11 -2.43
CA TYR A 29 17.12 -5.51 -2.04
C TYR A 29 16.35 -6.47 -2.93
N ILE A 30 15.25 -6.06 -3.54
CA ILE A 30 14.35 -6.93 -4.29
C ILE A 30 14.45 -6.63 -5.79
N CYS A 31 13.88 -5.50 -6.21
CA CYS A 31 13.82 -4.98 -7.58
C CYS A 31 13.17 -3.58 -7.56
N LYS A 32 13.27 -2.84 -8.67
CA LYS A 32 12.52 -1.59 -8.84
C LYS A 32 11.01 -1.87 -8.83
N VAL A 33 10.25 -0.96 -8.24
CA VAL A 33 8.79 -1.05 -8.20
C VAL A 33 8.24 -0.99 -9.63
N GLN A 34 7.47 -2.01 -10.02
CA GLN A 34 6.89 -2.14 -11.35
C GLN A 34 5.59 -2.95 -11.31
N ASN A 35 4.73 -2.76 -12.31
CA ASN A 35 3.39 -3.37 -12.32
C ASN A 35 3.41 -4.90 -12.49
N SER A 36 4.43 -5.45 -13.15
CA SER A 36 4.52 -6.86 -13.46
C SER A 36 5.98 -7.33 -13.41
N LEU A 37 6.24 -8.42 -12.68
CA LEU A 37 7.55 -9.06 -12.63
C LEU A 37 7.46 -10.56 -12.37
N SER A 38 8.51 -11.28 -12.77
CA SER A 38 8.79 -12.62 -12.27
C SER A 38 8.98 -12.61 -10.75
N SER A 39 8.62 -13.70 -10.10
CA SER A 39 8.74 -13.81 -8.64
C SER A 39 10.20 -13.64 -8.21
N PRO A 40 10.49 -12.73 -7.26
CA PRO A 40 11.85 -12.58 -6.74
C PRO A 40 12.26 -13.71 -5.79
N PHE A 41 11.34 -14.62 -5.44
CA PHE A 41 11.53 -15.63 -4.40
C PHE A 41 11.47 -17.08 -4.92
N ARG A 42 11.02 -17.29 -6.16
CA ARG A 42 10.92 -18.61 -6.80
C ARG A 42 11.08 -18.50 -8.30
N VAL A 43 11.39 -19.62 -8.95
CA VAL A 43 11.42 -19.68 -10.42
C VAL A 43 9.98 -19.70 -10.97
N ASP A 44 9.69 -18.83 -11.93
CA ASP A 44 8.43 -18.83 -12.68
C ASP A 44 8.65 -18.76 -14.19
N LYS A 45 7.67 -19.24 -14.96
CA LYS A 45 7.68 -19.22 -16.44
C LYS A 45 7.08 -17.95 -17.02
N LYS A 46 6.37 -17.18 -16.19
CA LYS A 46 5.64 -15.96 -16.56
C LYS A 46 5.63 -15.04 -15.36
N ASN A 47 5.59 -13.73 -15.61
CA ASN A 47 5.44 -12.74 -14.56
C ASN A 47 4.22 -13.07 -13.70
N SER A 48 4.46 -13.25 -12.41
CA SER A 48 3.45 -13.69 -11.46
C SER A 48 3.39 -12.81 -10.21
N CYS A 49 4.20 -11.75 -10.16
CA CYS A 49 4.24 -10.79 -9.08
C CYS A 49 4.00 -9.37 -9.57
N GLY A 50 3.56 -8.49 -8.67
CA GLY A 50 3.33 -7.08 -8.95
C GLY A 50 3.32 -6.25 -7.67
N PHE A 51 3.53 -4.95 -7.82
CA PHE A 51 3.45 -4.00 -6.71
C PHE A 51 2.11 -3.26 -6.72
N TYR A 52 1.58 -3.00 -5.53
CA TYR A 52 0.45 -2.09 -5.33
C TYR A 52 0.65 -1.25 -4.07
N LYS A 53 -0.10 -0.15 -3.93
CA LYS A 53 -0.15 0.63 -2.68
C LYS A 53 -1.37 0.21 -1.87
N ASN A 54 -1.19 -0.06 -0.57
CA ASN A 54 -2.33 -0.27 0.32
C ASN A 54 -3.02 1.05 0.69
N ASN A 55 -4.09 0.97 1.48
CA ASN A 55 -4.85 2.14 1.95
C ASN A 55 -4.05 3.15 2.79
N LYS A 56 -2.86 2.77 3.28
CA LYS A 56 -1.92 3.65 3.99
C LYS A 56 -0.82 4.21 3.08
N GLY A 57 -0.94 4.02 1.76
CA GLY A 57 0.06 4.46 0.78
C GLY A 57 1.37 3.66 0.79
N ARG A 58 1.44 2.53 1.51
CA ARG A 58 2.63 1.69 1.60
C ARG A 58 2.71 0.75 0.40
N TYR A 59 3.90 0.56 -0.17
CA TYR A 59 4.09 -0.41 -1.24
C TYR A 59 4.07 -1.83 -0.70
N ILE A 60 3.33 -2.69 -1.39
CA ILE A 60 3.20 -4.11 -1.12
C ILE A 60 3.58 -4.89 -2.38
N LEU A 61 4.47 -5.87 -2.23
CA LEU A 61 4.75 -6.86 -3.27
C LEU A 61 3.74 -8.01 -3.11
N HIS A 62 3.04 -8.35 -4.18
CA HIS A 62 2.07 -9.44 -4.22
C HIS A 62 2.51 -10.52 -5.20
N ASP A 63 2.43 -11.79 -4.80
CA ASP A 63 2.54 -12.95 -5.70
C ASP A 63 1.15 -13.47 -6.01
N PHE A 64 0.68 -13.24 -7.24
CA PHE A 64 -0.65 -13.64 -7.70
C PHE A 64 -0.81 -15.16 -7.82
N SER A 65 0.29 -15.92 -7.89
CA SER A 65 0.20 -17.39 -7.98
C SER A 65 0.07 -18.06 -6.62
N THR A 66 0.66 -17.48 -5.57
CA THR A 66 0.58 -18.04 -4.20
C THR A 66 -0.42 -17.30 -3.31
N GLY A 67 -0.86 -16.10 -3.71
CA GLY A 67 -1.71 -15.21 -2.91
C GLY A 67 -0.96 -14.48 -1.79
N GLN A 68 0.35 -14.68 -1.66
CA GLN A 68 1.15 -14.07 -0.61
C GLN A 68 1.47 -12.61 -0.90
N SER A 69 1.59 -11.81 0.15
CA SER A 69 1.91 -10.40 0.08
C SER A 69 2.95 -10.02 1.12
N TRP A 70 3.88 -9.14 0.76
CA TRP A 70 4.93 -8.68 1.66
C TRP A 70 5.07 -7.16 1.60
N GLY A 71 5.08 -6.53 2.78
CA GLY A 71 5.63 -5.18 2.92
C GLY A 71 7.15 -5.19 2.75
N ALA A 72 7.76 -4.02 2.59
CA ALA A 72 9.18 -3.89 2.24
C ALA A 72 10.13 -4.70 3.15
N ILE A 73 10.00 -4.58 4.47
CA ILE A 73 10.87 -5.31 5.43
C ILE A 73 10.69 -6.83 5.30
N TYR A 74 9.44 -7.30 5.24
CA TYR A 74 9.13 -8.72 5.13
C TYR A 74 9.55 -9.32 3.78
N ALA A 75 9.54 -8.54 2.71
CA ALA A 75 10.05 -8.99 1.41
C ALA A 75 11.57 -9.23 1.47
N VAL A 76 12.29 -8.38 2.21
CA VAL A 76 13.74 -8.58 2.43
C VAL A 76 13.99 -9.81 3.29
N MET A 77 13.18 -10.03 4.34
CA MET A 77 13.24 -11.29 5.11
C MET A 77 12.97 -12.50 4.23
N GLU A 78 11.96 -12.44 3.36
CA GLU A 78 11.63 -13.55 2.46
C GLU A 78 12.79 -13.85 1.49
N LYS A 79 13.47 -12.84 0.97
CA LYS A 79 14.62 -13.02 0.07
C LYS A 79 15.86 -13.55 0.77
N THR A 80 16.17 -13.00 1.94
CA THR A 80 17.44 -13.25 2.65
C THR A 80 17.37 -14.42 3.64
N LYS A 81 16.16 -14.82 4.04
CA LYS A 81 15.87 -15.77 5.12
C LYS A 81 16.44 -15.34 6.48
N MET A 82 16.77 -14.06 6.65
CA MET A 82 17.21 -13.48 7.91
C MET A 82 16.02 -13.17 8.82
N SER A 83 16.27 -13.10 10.13
CA SER A 83 15.27 -12.65 11.11
C SER A 83 14.95 -11.17 10.95
N TYR A 84 13.79 -10.75 11.48
CA TYR A 84 13.35 -9.35 11.44
C TYR A 84 14.41 -8.39 12.02
N ALA A 85 14.99 -8.76 13.16
CA ALA A 85 16.02 -7.95 13.83
C ALA A 85 17.31 -7.82 13.00
N GLU A 86 17.73 -8.89 12.32
CA GLU A 86 18.89 -8.88 11.42
C GLU A 86 18.63 -8.00 10.20
N VAL A 87 17.45 -8.10 9.59
CA VAL A 87 17.05 -7.26 8.45
C VAL A 87 17.02 -5.78 8.84
N LEU A 88 16.46 -5.41 10.00
CA LEU A 88 16.48 -4.01 10.44
C LEU A 88 17.91 -3.49 10.60
N LYS A 89 18.82 -4.27 11.19
CA LYS A 89 20.24 -3.90 11.34
C LYS A 89 20.94 -3.74 10.00
N MET A 90 20.68 -4.66 9.06
CA MET A 90 21.23 -4.61 7.70
C MET A 90 20.76 -3.35 6.98
N ILE A 91 19.46 -3.04 7.00
CA ILE A 91 18.90 -1.84 6.37
C ILE A 91 19.47 -0.57 7.01
N ASN A 92 19.52 -0.52 8.35
CA ASN A 92 20.09 0.62 9.08
C ASN A 92 21.55 0.89 8.69
N LYS A 93 22.35 -0.17 8.50
CA LYS A 93 23.74 -0.09 8.07
C LYS A 93 23.87 0.35 6.61
N ASP A 94 23.16 -0.32 5.71
CA ASP A 94 23.30 -0.12 4.25
C ASP A 94 22.77 1.25 3.78
N PHE A 95 21.81 1.83 4.49
CA PHE A 95 21.30 3.18 4.27
C PHE A 95 21.91 4.22 5.22
N GLU A 96 22.89 3.82 6.04
CA GLU A 96 23.63 4.69 6.96
C GLU A 96 22.72 5.53 7.90
N LEU A 97 21.63 4.95 8.41
CA LEU A 97 20.60 5.65 9.19
C LEU A 97 21.03 5.94 10.64
N ARG A 98 21.96 5.14 11.18
CA ARG A 98 22.55 5.26 12.53
C ARG A 98 21.54 5.24 13.69
N LEU A 99 20.42 4.54 13.51
CA LEU A 99 19.31 4.43 14.48
C LEU A 99 19.66 3.62 15.73
N ASP A 100 20.80 2.99 15.77
CA ASP A 100 21.33 2.22 16.90
C ASP A 100 22.41 3.00 17.69
N THR A 101 22.60 4.28 17.37
CA THR A 101 23.62 5.14 17.99
C THR A 101 22.98 6.29 18.78
N LEU A 102 23.77 6.92 19.66
CA LEU A 102 23.34 8.11 20.41
C LEU A 102 23.08 9.34 19.52
N ASN A 103 23.55 9.32 18.26
CA ASN A 103 23.41 10.42 17.30
C ASN A 103 22.77 9.91 15.99
N PRO A 104 21.47 9.57 15.99
CA PRO A 104 20.78 9.12 14.78
C PRO A 104 20.75 10.23 13.73
N VAL A 105 20.73 9.85 12.45
CA VAL A 105 20.52 10.83 11.37
C VAL A 105 19.12 11.43 11.54
N ASN A 106 19.01 12.73 11.79
CA ASN A 106 17.71 13.40 12.01
C ASN A 106 17.00 13.84 10.72
N LYS A 107 17.55 13.49 9.55
CA LYS A 107 16.93 13.79 8.27
C LYS A 107 15.75 12.85 8.04
N VAL A 108 14.60 13.24 8.56
CA VAL A 108 13.30 12.63 8.24
C VAL A 108 12.95 13.00 6.80
N ARG A 109 12.45 12.04 6.02
CA ARG A 109 11.95 12.33 4.67
C ARG A 109 10.69 13.20 4.80
N GLU A 110 10.53 14.16 3.90
CA GLU A 110 9.23 14.80 3.74
C GLU A 110 8.23 13.72 3.32
N LEU A 111 7.30 13.40 4.22
CA LEU A 111 6.19 12.52 3.88
C LEU A 111 5.30 13.31 2.93
N GLN A 112 5.45 13.07 1.64
CA GLN A 112 4.43 13.49 0.69
C GLN A 112 3.19 12.65 1.01
N ILE A 113 2.22 13.29 1.65
CA ILE A 113 0.85 12.80 1.66
C ILE A 113 0.46 12.86 0.19
N GLU A 114 0.55 11.73 -0.51
CA GLU A 114 -0.13 11.61 -1.79
C GLU A 114 -1.61 11.78 -1.45
N GLU A 115 -2.14 12.98 -1.71
CA GLU A 115 -3.57 13.13 -1.95
C GLU A 115 -3.93 11.99 -2.89
N THR A 116 -4.84 11.12 -2.44
CA THR A 116 -5.38 10.07 -3.29
C THR A 116 -5.89 10.79 -4.52
N LYS A 117 -5.12 10.76 -5.62
CA LYS A 117 -5.59 11.31 -6.87
C LYS A 117 -6.93 10.61 -7.09
N PRO A 118 -8.06 11.34 -7.13
CA PRO A 118 -9.28 10.70 -7.57
C PRO A 118 -8.94 10.07 -8.90
N VAL A 119 -9.40 8.83 -9.11
CA VAL A 119 -9.23 8.10 -10.37
C VAL A 119 -10.03 8.87 -11.42
N ASN A 120 -9.47 10.00 -11.85
CA ASN A 120 -10.09 10.95 -12.74
C ASN A 120 -9.80 10.43 -14.12
N ASN A 121 -10.77 9.70 -14.65
CA ASN A 121 -11.12 9.68 -16.07
C ASN A 121 -12.56 9.17 -16.25
N ILE A 122 -13.42 9.35 -15.24
CA ILE A 122 -14.84 8.99 -15.34
C ILE A 122 -15.68 10.24 -15.05
N SER A 123 -16.36 10.74 -16.07
CA SER A 123 -17.46 11.70 -15.90
C SER A 123 -18.78 10.96 -16.00
N TYR A 124 -19.76 11.34 -15.20
CA TYR A 124 -21.09 10.73 -15.22
C TYR A 124 -22.18 11.77 -14.98
N SER A 125 -23.38 11.50 -15.48
CA SER A 125 -24.58 12.27 -15.15
C SER A 125 -25.55 11.40 -14.36
N ILE A 126 -26.19 12.00 -13.36
CA ILE A 126 -27.22 11.34 -12.53
C ILE A 126 -28.62 11.68 -13.05
N LYS A 127 -29.57 10.76 -12.83
CA LYS A 127 -30.99 10.98 -13.07
C LYS A 127 -31.80 10.76 -11.79
N PRO A 128 -33.02 11.32 -11.69
CA PRO A 128 -33.99 10.91 -10.68
C PRO A 128 -34.31 9.42 -10.79
N TYR A 129 -34.65 8.79 -9.66
CA TYR A 129 -35.07 7.39 -9.67
C TYR A 129 -36.40 7.23 -10.41
N GLU A 130 -36.46 6.22 -11.27
CA GLU A 130 -37.72 5.73 -11.82
C GLU A 130 -38.40 4.78 -10.83
N LYS A 131 -39.73 4.64 -10.95
CA LYS A 131 -40.52 3.79 -10.06
C LYS A 131 -39.96 2.36 -9.95
N LYS A 132 -39.57 1.76 -11.07
CA LYS A 132 -38.98 0.42 -11.16
C LYS A 132 -37.66 0.27 -10.38
N GLU A 133 -36.88 1.35 -10.29
CA GLU A 133 -35.58 1.35 -9.62
C GLU A 133 -35.79 1.42 -8.11
N ILE A 134 -36.77 2.21 -7.65
CA ILE A 134 -37.20 2.21 -6.25
C ILE A 134 -37.78 0.86 -5.85
N GLU A 135 -38.69 0.30 -6.65
CA GLU A 135 -39.27 -1.03 -6.41
C GLU A 135 -38.19 -2.13 -6.32
N TYR A 136 -37.15 -2.03 -7.16
CA TYR A 136 -35.99 -2.93 -7.08
C TYR A 136 -35.26 -2.81 -5.74
N TRP A 137 -35.02 -1.62 -5.22
CA TRP A 137 -34.32 -1.45 -3.94
C TRP A 137 -35.21 -1.83 -2.74
N GLU A 138 -36.51 -1.59 -2.85
CA GLU A 138 -37.49 -1.94 -1.82
C GLU A 138 -37.56 -3.45 -1.59
N GLN A 139 -37.33 -4.28 -2.61
CA GLN A 139 -37.29 -5.75 -2.44
C GLN A 139 -36.17 -6.21 -1.47
N TYR A 140 -35.14 -5.38 -1.26
CA TYR A 140 -34.05 -5.61 -0.32
C TYR A 140 -34.20 -4.81 0.99
N GLY A 141 -35.37 -4.17 1.21
CA GLY A 141 -35.62 -3.32 2.37
C GLY A 141 -34.90 -1.96 2.31
N ILE A 142 -34.44 -1.54 1.14
CA ILE A 142 -33.71 -0.28 0.95
C ILE A 142 -34.68 0.78 0.41
N THR A 143 -35.01 1.76 1.25
CA THR A 143 -35.90 2.86 0.87
C THR A 143 -35.17 3.97 0.12
N SER A 144 -35.93 4.81 -0.59
CA SER A 144 -35.40 6.03 -1.23
C SER A 144 -34.65 6.95 -0.25
N ASN A 145 -35.13 7.08 0.99
CA ASN A 145 -34.42 7.83 2.04
C ASN A 145 -33.06 7.20 2.38
N THR A 146 -32.96 5.87 2.42
CA THR A 146 -31.70 5.16 2.62
C THR A 146 -30.74 5.44 1.46
N LEU A 147 -31.21 5.37 0.22
CA LEU A 147 -30.40 5.65 -0.98
C LEU A 147 -29.84 7.07 -0.95
N LEU A 148 -30.68 8.07 -0.64
CA LEU A 148 -30.26 9.47 -0.53
C LEU A 148 -29.29 9.70 0.63
N LYS A 149 -29.55 9.10 1.80
CA LYS A 149 -28.69 9.23 2.99
C LYS A 149 -27.28 8.72 2.74
N TYR A 150 -27.13 7.67 1.93
CA TYR A 150 -25.83 7.06 1.62
C TYR A 150 -25.28 7.45 0.22
N GLY A 151 -25.89 8.43 -0.46
CA GLY A 151 -25.37 8.97 -1.72
C GLY A 151 -25.41 7.99 -2.90
N VAL A 152 -26.37 7.07 -2.93
CA VAL A 152 -26.51 6.06 -3.99
C VAL A 152 -27.43 6.60 -5.08
N TYR A 153 -26.90 7.10 -6.20
CA TYR A 153 -27.71 7.71 -7.27
C TYR A 153 -27.92 6.80 -8.48
N CYS A 154 -29.00 7.02 -9.24
CA CYS A 154 -29.18 6.41 -10.56
C CYS A 154 -28.33 7.15 -11.59
N VAL A 155 -27.48 6.40 -12.29
CA VAL A 155 -26.61 6.95 -13.34
C VAL A 155 -27.35 6.94 -14.67
N GLN A 156 -27.33 8.07 -15.37
CA GLN A 156 -27.89 8.22 -16.71
C GLN A 156 -26.85 7.94 -17.79
N SER A 157 -25.63 8.46 -17.61
CA SER A 157 -24.54 8.25 -18.55
C SER A 157 -23.21 8.20 -17.82
N VAL A 158 -22.26 7.43 -18.37
CA VAL A 158 -20.88 7.35 -17.92
C VAL A 158 -19.99 7.53 -19.13
N GLN A 159 -18.99 8.39 -19.02
CA GLN A 159 -17.97 8.61 -20.02
C GLN A 159 -16.62 8.25 -19.40
N PHE A 160 -15.91 7.36 -20.08
CA PHE A 160 -14.53 7.05 -19.77
C PHE A 160 -13.67 7.93 -20.67
N ALA A 161 -12.73 8.68 -20.10
CA ALA A 161 -11.77 9.41 -20.93
C ALA A 161 -10.91 8.37 -21.65
N ASN A 162 -11.00 8.34 -22.98
CA ASN A 162 -10.14 7.51 -23.80
C ASN A 162 -8.70 8.00 -23.64
N SER A 163 -7.86 7.20 -23.00
CA SER A 163 -6.42 7.38 -23.02
C SER A 163 -5.96 7.28 -24.48
N SER A 164 -5.59 8.42 -25.08
CA SER A 164 -4.85 8.46 -26.35
C SER A 164 -3.36 8.33 -26.08
#